data_AF-B0JVC6-F1
#
_entry.id   AF-B0JVC6-F1
#
_cell.length_a   1.000
_cell.length_b   1.000
_cell.length_c   1.000
_cell.angle_alpha   90.00
_cell.angle_beta   90.00
_cell.angle_gamma   90.00
#
_symmetry.space_group_name_H-M   'P 1'
#
loop_
_entity.id
_entity.type
_entity.pdbx_description
1 polymer ?
#
loop_
_entity_poly.entity_id
_entity_poly.type
_entity_poly.pdbx_seq_one_letter_code
_entity_poly.pdbx_strand_id
1 'polypeptide(L)'
;MNEQRAQAYVNLIEQLLTSADGEELNKILQANQELIDPEFLQVMENYATGLEQQGHNNPAAWLRNIAQQLGQFLNPQARSIEEYQGFLLEVLQAEAEINDGRAIITDNDYYYKNMQYKVSLKQTEEGYAVWCPGLPGCASQGTTKEEALNNIQDAIVSYLEVAEELNQGVESCYVEVELNHA
;
A
#
# COMPACT_ATOMS: atom_id res chain seq x y z
N MET A 1 -5.97 14.75 16.71
CA MET A 1 -4.95 15.82 16.73
C MET A 1 -4.84 16.35 18.15
N ASN A 2 -3.63 16.37 18.74
CA ASN A 2 -3.43 16.92 20.08
C ASN A 2 -3.42 18.47 19.97
N GLU A 3 -4.30 19.16 20.69
CA GLU A 3 -4.43 20.64 20.64
C GLU A 3 -3.11 21.36 20.90
N GLN A 4 -2.25 20.78 21.74
CA GLN A 4 -0.93 21.33 22.04
C GLN A 4 0.01 21.33 20.83
N ARG A 5 -0.08 20.30 19.97
CA ARG A 5 0.77 20.16 18.77
C ARG A 5 0.31 21.11 17.66
N ALA A 6 -1.01 21.23 17.48
CA ALA A 6 -1.59 22.18 16.54
C ALA A 6 -1.19 23.63 16.87
N GLN A 7 -1.20 24.00 18.17
CA GLN A 7 -0.75 25.33 18.59
C GLN A 7 0.75 25.53 18.37
N ALA A 8 1.57 24.50 18.60
CA ALA A 8 3.01 24.57 18.33
C ALA A 8 3.30 24.84 16.83
N TYR A 9 2.53 24.22 15.93
CA TYR A 9 2.63 24.49 14.49
C TYR A 9 2.25 25.92 14.12
N VAL A 10 1.15 26.44 14.66
CA VAL A 10 0.73 27.83 14.41
C VAL A 10 1.79 28.81 14.92
N ASN A 11 2.32 28.59 16.12
CA ASN A 11 3.37 29.45 16.69
C ASN A 11 4.64 29.44 15.82
N LEU A 12 5.00 28.29 15.26
CA LEU A 12 6.14 28.18 14.35
C LEU A 12 5.87 28.93 13.04
N ILE A 13 4.67 28.81 12.46
CA ILE A 13 4.29 29.55 11.24
C ILE A 13 4.36 31.06 11.46
N GLU A 14 3.86 31.55 12.60
CA GLU A 14 3.94 32.97 12.94
C GLU A 14 5.39 33.44 13.06
N GLN A 15 6.25 32.66 13.72
CA GLN A 15 7.69 32.97 13.81
C GLN A 15 8.33 33.07 12.43
N LEU A 16 8.04 32.11 11.53
CA LEU A 16 8.51 32.09 10.16
C LEU A 16 8.05 33.35 9.40
N LEU A 17 6.77 33.73 9.51
CA LEU A 17 6.23 34.93 8.84
C LEU A 17 6.80 36.25 9.38
N THR A 18 7.23 36.27 10.64
CA THR A 18 7.85 37.44 11.27
C THR A 18 9.36 37.53 11.07
N SER A 19 10.02 36.43 10.69
CA SER A 19 11.46 36.43 10.41
C SER A 19 11.76 37.25 9.15
N ALA A 20 12.54 38.31 9.33
CA ALA A 20 12.81 39.29 8.27
C ALA A 20 14.06 38.95 7.44
N ASP A 21 14.89 38.00 7.90
CA ASP A 21 16.12 37.59 7.23
C ASP A 21 16.32 36.05 7.19
N GLY A 22 17.18 35.61 6.27
CA GLY A 22 17.46 34.20 6.03
C GLY A 22 18.31 33.51 7.09
N GLU A 23 18.98 34.26 7.98
CA GLU A 23 19.81 33.68 9.04
C GLU A 23 18.96 33.28 10.25
N GLU A 24 17.99 34.13 10.62
CA GLU A 24 16.96 33.84 11.62
C GLU A 24 16.08 32.66 11.18
N LEU A 25 15.72 32.62 9.89
CA LEU A 25 14.93 31.53 9.32
C LEU A 25 15.60 30.16 9.54
N ASN A 26 16.90 30.06 9.28
CA ASN A 26 17.62 28.79 9.45
C ASN A 26 17.73 28.39 10.94
N LYS A 27 17.93 29.35 11.84
CA LYS A 27 17.95 29.09 13.30
C LYS A 27 16.59 28.59 13.80
N ILE A 28 15.50 29.18 13.33
CA ILE A 28 14.13 28.78 13.69
C ILE A 28 13.85 27.35 13.20
N LEU A 29 14.19 27.04 11.94
CA LEU A 29 13.99 25.70 11.37
C LEU A 29 14.84 24.63 12.08
N GLN A 30 16.09 24.95 12.44
CA GLN A 30 16.96 24.03 13.19
C GLN A 30 16.47 23.78 14.61
N ALA A 31 15.96 24.81 15.30
CA ALA A 31 15.45 24.66 16.66
C ALA A 31 14.14 23.85 16.73
N ASN A 32 13.40 23.74 15.62
CA ASN A 32 12.08 23.13 15.57
C ASN A 32 12.02 21.88 14.67
N GLN A 33 13.14 21.22 14.38
CA GLN A 33 13.18 20.06 13.47
C GLN A 33 12.18 18.96 13.81
N GLU A 34 11.92 18.70 15.09
CA GLU A 34 10.94 17.68 15.54
C GLU A 34 9.48 18.01 15.22
N LEU A 35 9.20 19.29 14.93
CA LEU A 35 7.87 19.77 14.53
C LEU A 35 7.72 19.83 13.00
N ILE A 36 8.80 19.67 12.24
CA ILE A 36 8.75 19.73 10.78
C ILE A 36 8.46 18.32 10.26
N ASP A 37 7.17 18.01 10.10
CA ASP A 37 6.66 16.73 9.63
C ASP A 37 5.55 16.94 8.55
N PRO A 38 5.01 15.88 7.92
CA PRO A 38 3.95 16.05 6.93
C PRO A 38 2.69 16.74 7.44
N GLU A 39 2.36 16.59 8.74
CA GLU A 39 1.20 17.25 9.36
C GLU A 39 1.43 18.78 9.48
N PHE A 40 2.64 19.20 9.82
CA PHE A 40 3.03 20.61 9.84
C PHE A 40 2.89 21.26 8.47
N LEU A 41 3.32 20.59 7.39
CA LEU A 41 3.17 21.10 6.01
C LEU A 41 1.69 21.31 5.64
N GLN A 42 0.80 20.40 6.06
CA GLN A 42 -0.63 20.55 5.85
C GLN A 42 -1.21 21.76 6.60
N VAL A 43 -0.72 22.01 7.82
CA VAL A 43 -1.13 23.18 8.61
C VAL A 43 -0.62 24.48 7.99
N MET A 44 0.58 24.49 7.40
CA MET A 44 1.09 25.63 6.62
C MET A 44 0.19 25.98 5.44
N GLU A 45 -0.29 24.98 4.69
CA GLU A 45 -1.20 25.19 3.56
C GLU A 45 -2.57 25.75 4.00
N ASN A 46 -3.12 25.20 5.08
CA ASN A 46 -4.38 25.69 5.65
C ASN A 46 -4.23 27.13 6.16
N TYR A 47 -3.11 27.47 6.78
CA TYR A 47 -2.82 28.82 7.25
C TYR A 47 -2.65 29.81 6.08
N ALA A 48 -1.93 29.41 5.02
CA ALA A 48 -1.78 30.20 3.81
C ALA A 48 -3.13 30.50 3.15
N THR A 49 -4.02 29.50 3.08
CA THR A 49 -5.39 29.66 2.59
C THR A 49 -6.19 30.68 3.42
N GLY A 50 -6.01 30.67 4.75
CA GLY A 50 -6.60 31.67 5.64
C GLY A 50 -6.09 33.09 5.39
N LEU A 51 -4.79 33.24 5.13
CA LEU A 51 -4.17 34.53 4.81
C LEU A 51 -4.69 35.09 3.47
N GLU A 52 -4.87 34.26 2.45
CA GLU A 52 -5.45 34.70 1.16
C GLU A 52 -6.90 35.19 1.31
N GLN A 53 -7.71 34.49 2.11
CA GLN A 53 -9.09 34.90 2.39
C GLN A 53 -9.16 36.26 3.10
N GLN A 54 -8.14 36.60 3.87
CA GLN A 54 -7.98 37.90 4.55
C GLN A 54 -7.35 38.98 3.65
N GLY A 55 -7.00 38.65 2.41
CA GLY A 55 -6.35 39.57 1.46
C GLY A 55 -4.82 39.67 1.61
N HIS A 56 -4.22 38.87 2.49
CA HIS A 56 -2.77 38.79 2.71
C HIS A 56 -2.10 37.82 1.72
N ASN A 57 -2.21 38.13 0.42
CA ASN A 57 -1.70 37.26 -0.66
C ASN A 57 -0.18 37.08 -0.67
N ASN A 58 0.60 38.13 -0.33
CA ASN A 58 2.06 38.04 -0.35
C ASN A 58 2.61 37.11 0.77
N PRO A 59 2.19 37.25 2.05
CA PRO A 59 2.54 36.29 3.09
C PRO A 59 2.09 34.85 2.79
N ALA A 60 0.90 34.68 2.19
CA ALA A 60 0.39 33.37 1.83
C ALA A 60 1.25 32.67 0.76
N ALA A 61 1.58 33.40 -0.31
CA ALA A 61 2.44 32.90 -1.38
C ALA A 61 3.84 32.52 -0.87
N TRP A 62 4.40 33.35 0.03
CA TRP A 62 5.67 33.05 0.69
C TRP A 62 5.58 31.77 1.53
N LEU A 63 4.53 31.63 2.33
CA LEU A 63 4.34 30.47 3.21
C LEU A 63 4.24 29.16 2.42
N ARG A 64 3.50 29.16 1.30
CA ARG A 64 3.42 28.02 0.38
C ARG A 64 4.76 27.67 -0.23
N ASN A 65 5.55 28.67 -0.62
CA ASN A 65 6.86 28.45 -1.21
C ASN A 65 7.83 27.79 -0.21
N ILE A 66 7.87 28.25 1.04
CA ILE A 66 8.68 27.63 2.09
C ILE A 66 8.17 26.23 2.42
N ALA A 67 6.85 26.01 2.50
CA ALA A 67 6.29 24.67 2.72
C ALA A 67 6.71 23.68 1.62
N GLN A 68 6.73 24.12 0.36
CA GLN A 68 7.23 23.31 -0.76
C GLN A 68 8.72 22.98 -0.62
N GLN A 69 9.55 23.96 -0.25
CA GLN A 69 10.98 23.73 -0.01
C GLN A 69 11.20 22.73 1.13
N LEU A 70 10.49 22.90 2.25
CA LEU A 70 10.56 21.98 3.39
C LEU A 70 10.08 20.57 3.02
N GLY A 71 9.03 20.46 2.20
CA GLY A 71 8.54 19.18 1.67
C GLY A 71 9.61 18.41 0.87
N GLN A 72 10.42 19.12 0.07
CA GLN A 72 11.54 18.51 -0.65
C GLN A 72 12.63 17.98 0.29
N PHE A 73 12.86 18.63 1.44
CA PHE A 73 13.85 18.17 2.42
C PHE A 73 13.35 17.01 3.27
N LEU A 74 12.08 17.01 3.67
CA LEU A 74 11.48 15.91 4.43
C LEU A 74 11.36 14.64 3.61
N ASN A 75 11.29 14.78 2.29
CA ASN A 75 11.22 13.65 1.40
C ASN A 75 11.99 13.97 0.09
N PRO A 76 13.33 13.79 0.07
CA PRO A 76 14.18 14.11 -1.08
C PRO A 76 13.95 13.18 -2.28
N GLN A 77 13.13 12.13 -2.10
CA GLN A 77 12.56 11.30 -3.16
C GLN A 77 11.02 11.26 -3.10
N ALA A 78 10.37 12.32 -2.61
CA ALA A 78 8.92 12.46 -2.65
C ALA A 78 8.46 12.59 -4.09
N ARG A 79 8.27 11.46 -4.73
CA ARG A 79 7.12 11.39 -5.60
C ARG A 79 5.90 11.65 -4.75
N SER A 80 4.99 12.50 -5.22
CA SER A 80 3.68 12.62 -4.58
C SER A 80 3.08 11.22 -4.40
N ILE A 81 2.15 11.04 -3.47
CA ILE A 81 1.52 9.72 -3.31
C ILE A 81 0.94 9.27 -4.67
N GLU A 82 0.41 10.21 -5.49
CA GLU A 82 -0.05 9.93 -6.84
C GLU A 82 1.07 9.54 -7.81
N GLU A 83 2.26 10.14 -7.71
CA GLU A 83 3.42 9.80 -8.56
C GLU A 83 4.08 8.47 -8.14
N TYR A 84 4.08 8.15 -6.85
CA TYR A 84 4.54 6.86 -6.33
C TYR A 84 3.55 5.76 -6.68
N GLN A 85 2.25 6.03 -6.55
CA GLN A 85 1.18 5.17 -7.05
C GLN A 85 1.29 4.99 -8.56
N GLY A 86 1.51 6.05 -9.34
CA GLY A 86 1.68 5.97 -10.79
C GLY A 86 2.88 5.11 -11.19
N PHE A 87 4.01 5.30 -10.52
CA PHE A 87 5.20 4.46 -10.72
C PHE A 87 4.98 3.00 -10.32
N LEU A 88 4.34 2.77 -9.16
CA LEU A 88 3.98 1.43 -8.72
C LEU A 88 3.02 0.77 -9.71
N LEU A 89 2.05 1.51 -10.26
CA LEU A 89 1.13 1.02 -11.28
C LEU A 89 1.90 0.64 -12.55
N GLU A 90 2.84 1.46 -12.99
CA GLU A 90 3.66 1.23 -14.18
C GLU A 90 4.58 0.01 -14.02
N VAL A 91 5.20 -0.15 -12.84
CA VAL A 91 6.03 -1.33 -12.51
C VAL A 91 5.18 -2.59 -12.40
N LEU A 92 4.03 -2.52 -11.72
CA LEU A 92 3.10 -3.64 -11.59
C LEU A 92 2.47 -4.05 -12.93
N GLN A 93 2.17 -3.08 -13.80
CA GLN A 93 1.70 -3.34 -15.17
C GLN A 93 2.79 -4.00 -16.01
N ALA A 94 4.04 -3.55 -15.93
CA ALA A 94 5.15 -4.19 -16.62
C ALA A 94 5.40 -5.63 -16.15
N GLU A 95 5.23 -5.92 -14.86
CA GLU A 95 5.29 -7.31 -14.34
C GLU A 95 4.05 -8.15 -14.74
N ALA A 96 2.87 -7.55 -14.77
CA ALA A 96 1.62 -8.22 -15.20
C ALA A 96 1.59 -8.53 -16.70
N GLU A 97 2.26 -7.72 -17.53
CA GLU A 97 2.47 -7.98 -18.95
C GLU A 97 3.50 -9.10 -19.20
N ILE A 98 4.42 -9.33 -18.25
CA ILE A 98 5.38 -10.45 -18.28
C ILE A 98 4.74 -11.75 -17.77
N ASN A 99 3.77 -11.67 -16.85
CA ASN A 99 3.04 -12.82 -16.28
C ASN A 99 1.55 -12.80 -16.66
N ASP A 100 1.24 -13.20 -17.90
CA ASP A 100 -0.07 -13.62 -18.44
C ASP A 100 -1.34 -13.23 -17.62
N GLY A 101 -1.51 -11.93 -17.34
CA GLY A 101 -2.79 -11.28 -17.06
C GLY A 101 -3.55 -11.64 -15.78
N ARG A 102 -2.93 -11.63 -14.59
CA ARG A 102 -3.71 -11.58 -13.32
C ARG A 102 -3.16 -10.56 -12.31
N ALA A 103 -3.60 -9.31 -12.43
CA ALA A 103 -3.58 -8.34 -11.34
C ALA A 103 -4.95 -7.64 -11.28
N ILE A 104 -5.73 -7.95 -10.25
CA ILE A 104 -6.90 -7.16 -9.84
C ILE A 104 -6.41 -6.25 -8.72
N ILE A 105 -6.43 -4.93 -8.95
CA ILE A 105 -6.27 -3.93 -7.89
C ILE A 105 -7.62 -3.22 -7.78
N THR A 106 -8.32 -3.44 -6.67
CA THR A 106 -9.45 -2.61 -6.26
C THR A 106 -9.25 -2.23 -4.80
N ASP A 107 -9.35 -0.94 -4.52
CA ASP A 107 -9.18 -0.34 -3.20
C ASP A 107 -10.20 -0.90 -2.19
N ASN A 108 -9.70 -1.70 -1.24
CA ASN A 108 -10.19 -1.99 0.11
C ASN A 108 -9.97 -3.47 0.51
N ASP A 109 -9.24 -3.61 1.62
CA ASP A 109 -9.24 -4.72 2.56
C ASP A 109 -8.77 -6.12 2.11
N TYR A 110 -7.85 -6.66 2.91
CA TYR A 110 -7.28 -8.02 2.94
C TYR A 110 -6.03 -8.28 2.10
N TYR A 111 -4.92 -8.52 2.81
CA TYR A 111 -3.77 -9.32 2.38
C TYR A 111 -4.26 -10.72 1.96
N TYR A 112 -4.80 -10.87 0.75
CA TYR A 112 -4.92 -12.19 0.13
C TYR A 112 -3.51 -12.62 -0.26
N LYS A 113 -2.92 -13.46 0.59
CA LYS A 113 -1.69 -14.19 0.28
C LYS A 113 -1.99 -15.01 -0.98
N ASN A 114 -1.48 -14.60 -2.14
CA ASN A 114 -1.61 -15.35 -3.39
C ASN A 114 -0.91 -16.71 -3.25
N MET A 115 -1.59 -17.69 -2.65
CA MET A 115 -1.14 -19.07 -2.58
C MET A 115 -1.54 -19.78 -3.86
N GLN A 116 -0.55 -20.25 -4.61
CA GLN A 116 -0.78 -21.03 -5.81
C GLN A 116 -0.76 -22.52 -5.48
N TYR A 117 -1.82 -23.24 -5.84
CA TYR A 117 -1.90 -24.69 -5.73
C TYR A 117 -1.73 -25.32 -7.11
N LYS A 118 -0.78 -26.26 -7.23
CA LYS A 118 -0.65 -27.06 -8.45
C LYS A 118 -1.88 -27.95 -8.58
N VAL A 119 -2.54 -27.88 -9.72
CA VAL A 119 -3.64 -28.78 -10.08
C VAL A 119 -3.25 -29.61 -11.30
N SER A 120 -3.78 -30.82 -11.37
CA SER A 120 -3.68 -31.72 -12.51
C SER A 120 -5.02 -31.78 -13.21
N LEU A 121 -5.01 -31.67 -14.53
CA LEU A 121 -6.22 -31.54 -15.34
C LEU A 121 -6.20 -32.59 -16.45
N LYS A 122 -7.32 -33.26 -16.65
CA LYS A 122 -7.48 -34.32 -17.65
C LYS A 122 -8.78 -34.12 -18.42
N GLN A 123 -8.69 -34.08 -19.74
CA GLN A 123 -9.86 -34.08 -20.60
C GLN A 123 -10.54 -35.46 -20.59
N THR A 124 -11.86 -35.47 -20.56
CA THR A 124 -12.75 -36.63 -20.50
C THR A 124 -13.86 -36.49 -21.55
N GLU A 125 -14.69 -37.51 -21.71
CA GLU A 125 -15.84 -37.47 -22.63
C GLU A 125 -16.91 -36.45 -22.17
N GLU A 126 -17.02 -36.18 -20.87
CA GLU A 126 -18.02 -35.28 -20.27
C GLU A 126 -17.49 -33.85 -20.03
N GLY A 127 -16.23 -33.57 -20.39
CA GLY A 127 -15.57 -32.28 -20.13
C GLY A 127 -14.17 -32.46 -19.56
N TYR A 128 -13.86 -31.82 -18.45
CA TYR A 128 -12.56 -31.82 -17.78
C TYR A 128 -12.69 -32.25 -16.32
N ALA A 129 -11.89 -33.23 -15.93
CA ALA A 129 -11.66 -33.59 -14.53
C ALA A 129 -10.40 -32.89 -14.03
N VAL A 130 -10.43 -32.40 -12.79
CA VAL A 130 -9.33 -31.66 -12.18
C VAL A 130 -9.17 -32.05 -10.72
N TRP A 131 -7.92 -32.13 -10.24
CA TRP A 131 -7.62 -32.43 -8.85
C TRP A 131 -6.35 -31.74 -8.37
N CYS A 132 -6.24 -31.48 -7.07
CA CYS A 132 -5.04 -30.91 -6.46
C CYS A 132 -4.19 -32.02 -5.81
N PRO A 133 -3.00 -32.37 -6.35
CA PRO A 133 -2.16 -33.42 -5.75
C PRO A 133 -1.66 -33.09 -4.35
N GLY A 134 -1.59 -31.80 -4.00
CA GLY A 134 -1.17 -31.35 -2.67
C GLY A 134 -2.28 -31.43 -1.61
N LEU A 135 -3.54 -31.60 -2.01
CA LEU A 135 -4.71 -31.62 -1.11
C LEU A 135 -5.50 -32.92 -1.35
N PRO A 136 -5.25 -33.99 -0.57
CA PRO A 136 -5.89 -35.28 -0.76
C PRO A 136 -7.41 -35.19 -0.77
N GLY A 137 -8.03 -35.73 -1.82
CA GLY A 137 -9.49 -35.74 -1.99
C GLY A 137 -10.06 -34.48 -2.65
N CYS A 138 -9.26 -33.43 -2.85
CA CYS A 138 -9.71 -32.22 -3.53
C CYS A 138 -9.75 -32.42 -5.04
N ALA A 139 -10.94 -32.76 -5.56
CA ALA A 139 -11.20 -32.96 -6.98
C ALA A 139 -12.53 -32.29 -7.38
N SER A 140 -12.61 -31.89 -8.64
CA SER A 140 -13.80 -31.28 -9.23
C SER A 140 -13.84 -31.56 -10.74
N GLN A 141 -14.90 -31.12 -11.41
CA GLN A 141 -15.07 -31.26 -12.86
C GLN A 141 -15.81 -30.06 -13.45
N GLY A 142 -15.71 -29.89 -14.76
CA GLY A 142 -16.47 -28.89 -15.52
C GLY A 142 -16.56 -29.26 -16.99
N THR A 143 -17.57 -28.77 -17.69
CA THR A 143 -17.73 -29.02 -19.14
C THR A 143 -16.63 -28.37 -19.96
N THR A 144 -16.11 -27.23 -19.49
CA THR A 144 -14.98 -26.51 -20.06
C THR A 144 -13.76 -26.51 -19.13
N LYS A 145 -12.58 -26.25 -19.69
CA LYS A 145 -11.34 -26.14 -18.91
C LYS A 145 -11.44 -24.99 -17.88
N GLU A 146 -12.00 -23.86 -18.28
CA GLU A 146 -12.18 -22.69 -17.41
C GLU A 146 -13.15 -23.00 -16.26
N GLU A 147 -14.29 -23.62 -16.56
CA GLU A 147 -15.25 -24.05 -15.55
C GLU A 147 -14.64 -25.03 -14.55
N ALA A 148 -13.91 -26.05 -15.02
CA ALA A 148 -13.23 -26.99 -14.12
C ALA A 148 -12.22 -26.27 -13.22
N LEU A 149 -11.48 -25.30 -13.76
CA LEU A 149 -10.52 -24.48 -12.99
C LEU A 149 -11.22 -23.57 -11.98
N ASN A 150 -12.40 -23.03 -12.27
CA ASN A 150 -13.18 -22.26 -11.30
C ASN A 150 -13.75 -23.18 -10.21
N ASN A 151 -14.31 -24.33 -10.59
CA ASN A 151 -14.89 -25.27 -9.64
C ASN A 151 -13.86 -25.88 -8.68
N ILE A 152 -12.61 -26.09 -9.12
CA ILE A 152 -11.54 -26.55 -8.22
C ILE A 152 -11.04 -25.44 -7.28
N GLN A 153 -11.16 -24.16 -7.66
CA GLN A 153 -10.81 -23.06 -6.75
C GLN A 153 -11.75 -23.08 -5.53
N ASP A 154 -13.06 -23.19 -5.74
CA ASP A 154 -14.03 -23.30 -4.66
C ASP A 154 -13.78 -24.52 -3.76
N ALA A 155 -13.45 -25.67 -4.38
CA ALA A 155 -13.13 -26.89 -3.64
C ALA A 155 -11.86 -26.74 -2.78
N ILE A 156 -10.83 -26.06 -3.28
CA ILE A 156 -9.60 -25.78 -2.54
C ILE A 156 -9.88 -24.84 -1.36
N VAL A 157 -10.66 -23.78 -1.58
CA VAL A 157 -11.04 -22.84 -0.51
C VAL A 157 -11.77 -23.59 0.62
N SER A 158 -12.80 -24.35 0.27
CA SER A 158 -13.55 -25.13 1.25
C SER A 158 -12.69 -26.14 2.01
N TYR A 159 -11.73 -26.79 1.33
CA TYR A 159 -10.79 -27.70 1.98
C TYR A 159 -9.93 -26.99 3.03
N LEU A 160 -9.40 -25.80 2.69
CA LEU A 160 -8.51 -25.04 3.58
C LEU A 160 -9.25 -24.50 4.81
N GLU A 161 -10.50 -24.04 4.64
CA GLU A 161 -11.36 -23.61 5.75
C GLU A 161 -11.54 -24.74 6.78
N VAL A 162 -11.90 -25.94 6.31
CA VAL A 162 -12.05 -27.12 7.17
C VAL A 162 -10.71 -27.51 7.80
N ALA A 163 -9.60 -27.46 7.06
CA ALA A 163 -8.28 -27.76 7.59
C ALA A 163 -7.86 -26.79 8.69
N GLU A 164 -8.16 -25.49 8.55
CA GLU A 164 -7.87 -24.47 9.56
C GLU A 164 -8.72 -24.70 10.82
N GLU A 165 -10.03 -24.94 10.67
CA GLU A 165 -10.93 -25.27 11.79
C GLU A 165 -10.44 -26.47 12.60
N LEU A 166 -10.02 -27.55 11.93
CA LEU A 166 -9.52 -28.76 12.60
C LEU A 166 -8.18 -28.58 13.29
N ASN A 167 -7.37 -27.59 12.88
CA ASN A 167 -6.05 -27.31 13.46
C ASN A 167 -6.07 -26.14 14.45
N GLN A 168 -7.25 -25.62 14.82
CA GLN A 168 -7.35 -24.57 15.82
C GLN A 168 -6.73 -25.00 17.17
N GLY A 169 -5.80 -24.19 17.68
CA GLY A 169 -5.09 -24.47 18.92
C GLY A 169 -4.02 -25.56 18.82
N VAL A 170 -3.70 -26.03 17.61
CA VAL A 170 -2.61 -26.96 17.33
C VAL A 170 -1.39 -26.17 16.83
N GLU A 171 -0.22 -26.42 17.42
CA GLU A 171 1.03 -25.85 16.96
C GLU A 171 1.45 -26.49 15.63
N SER A 172 1.61 -25.67 14.58
CA SER A 172 2.07 -26.10 13.27
C SER A 172 3.55 -25.74 13.06
N CYS A 173 4.34 -26.69 12.53
CA CYS A 173 5.77 -26.51 12.25
C CYS A 173 6.08 -26.86 10.79
N TYR A 174 7.09 -26.22 10.21
CA TYR A 174 7.63 -26.60 8.90
C TYR A 174 8.80 -27.57 9.06
N VAL A 175 8.87 -28.58 8.19
CA VAL A 175 9.97 -29.53 8.13
C VAL A 175 10.52 -29.52 6.70
N GLU A 176 11.82 -29.25 6.57
CA GLU A 176 12.53 -29.32 5.29
C GLU A 176 12.81 -30.78 4.93
N VAL A 177 12.59 -31.15 3.68
CA VAL A 177 12.79 -32.53 3.17
C VAL A 177 13.60 -32.47 1.88
N GLU A 178 14.69 -33.24 1.81
CA GLU A 178 15.49 -33.41 0.60
C GLU A 178 14.97 -34.58 -0.23
N LEU A 179 14.63 -34.33 -1.50
CA LEU A 179 14.23 -35.37 -2.45
C LEU A 179 15.46 -35.84 -3.22
N ASN A 180 15.98 -37.02 -2.87
CA ASN A 180 16.98 -37.69 -3.68
C ASN A 180 16.29 -38.33 -4.89
N HIS A 181 16.49 -37.76 -6.07
CA HIS A 181 16.10 -38.41 -7.32
C HIS A 181 17.02 -39.61 -7.56
N ALA A 182 16.46 -40.83 -7.49
CA ALA A 182 17.11 -42.06 -7.93
C ALA A 182 16.95 -42.28 -9.44
#